data_AF-A0AAD4CAY4-F1
#
_entry.id   AF-A0AAD4CAY4-F1
#
_cell.length_a   1.000
_cell.length_b   1.000
_cell.length_c   1.000
_cell.angle_alpha   90.00
_cell.angle_beta   90.00
_cell.angle_gamma   90.00
#
_symmetry.space_group_name_H-M   'P 1'
#
loop_
_entity.id
_entity.type
_entity.pdbx_description
1 polymer ?
#
loop_
_entity_poly.entity_id
_entity_poly.type
_entity_poly.pdbx_seq_one_letter_code
_entity_poly.pdbx_strand_id
1 'polypeptide(L)'
;MNRRTDRWGATLTMYGHTIHTPTDYESQIAAKVEACFGALKRLKPTYHNWTVPRDPNDGLTDANWDWIGLLYGKSEVSQQSTIADCQDNCVHNGLPAPVYTRCVHKDGDICYEVELLGATYSGPIMQYKTNLEAQNTAAHQTSYHLLVFGNGDDCDTPGPFTLRNAYENRLAEVPRVLSRDSQTRAVKKRTDISEMDFQSGREIKRRKTTTTGEKPVGQAITNKKQQAKNPKNQIAPKNSNLLPVSNCRITPVEVPLLEEPTRWGITPQKIMKELDHVPNPTERLKRVCELISLEHPEIKVDRVDRRLIESEGAYNVAAYFHSDPFLARVGGIGRFQNINGTKEVVINRCASEVVKYLLDVVKEDTKLETENRKKRMQCSQWWDTARKSSGYK
;
A
#
# COMPACT_ATOMS: atom_id res chain seq x y z
N MET A 1 -17.50 -42.53 15.29
CA MET A 1 -16.83 -41.71 14.26
C MET A 1 -16.44 -40.38 14.88
N ASN A 2 -15.17 -40.21 15.28
CA ASN A 2 -14.66 -38.93 15.75
C ASN A 2 -14.42 -38.04 14.53
N ARG A 3 -15.33 -37.10 14.24
CA ARG A 3 -15.01 -35.97 13.37
C ARG A 3 -13.88 -35.21 14.04
N ARG A 4 -12.66 -35.30 13.49
CA ARG A 4 -11.62 -34.34 13.82
C ARG A 4 -12.21 -32.98 13.46
N THR A 5 -12.49 -32.16 14.46
CA THR A 5 -12.83 -30.77 14.22
C THR A 5 -11.55 -30.13 13.73
N ASP A 6 -11.54 -29.75 12.45
CA ASP A 6 -10.39 -29.07 11.86
C ASP A 6 -10.25 -27.72 12.56
N ARG A 7 -9.29 -27.66 13.49
CA ARG A 7 -8.93 -26.44 14.20
C ARG A 7 -7.86 -25.72 13.42
N TRP A 8 -7.99 -24.41 13.32
CA TRP A 8 -7.11 -23.56 12.54
C TRP A 8 -6.23 -22.72 13.46
N GLY A 9 -5.02 -22.44 13.00
CA GLY A 9 -4.12 -21.44 13.57
C GLY A 9 -3.47 -20.66 12.43
N ALA A 10 -2.89 -19.50 12.73
CA ALA A 10 -2.28 -18.62 11.74
C ALA A 10 -0.91 -18.16 12.20
N THR A 11 -0.04 -17.87 11.22
CA THR A 11 1.25 -17.24 11.46
C THR A 11 1.36 -16.03 10.56
N LEU A 12 1.55 -14.85 11.17
CA LEU A 12 1.71 -13.58 10.47
C LEU A 12 3.10 -13.04 10.70
N THR A 13 3.84 -12.72 9.62
CA THR A 13 5.14 -12.07 9.70
C THR A 13 5.08 -10.68 9.08
N MET A 14 5.45 -9.66 9.85
CA MET A 14 5.40 -8.26 9.43
C MET A 14 6.48 -7.45 10.15
N TYR A 15 7.22 -6.61 9.42
CA TYR A 15 8.33 -5.77 9.95
C TYR A 15 9.35 -6.55 10.81
N GLY A 16 9.67 -7.78 10.43
CA GLY A 16 10.59 -8.65 11.18
C GLY A 16 10.00 -9.26 12.46
N HIS A 17 8.72 -9.06 12.75
CA HIS A 17 8.00 -9.72 13.83
C HIS A 17 7.15 -10.87 13.31
N THR A 18 7.18 -12.01 14.00
CA THR A 18 6.30 -13.16 13.71
C THR A 18 5.34 -13.36 14.87
N ILE A 19 4.06 -13.48 14.55
CA ILE A 19 2.96 -13.68 15.49
C ILE A 19 2.32 -15.02 15.16
N HIS A 20 2.26 -15.89 16.16
CA HIS A 20 1.62 -17.19 16.06
C HIS A 20 0.30 -17.15 16.83
N THR A 21 -0.79 -17.50 16.17
CA THR A 21 -2.06 -17.80 16.84
C THR A 21 -2.18 -19.30 17.07
N PRO A 22 -2.75 -19.72 18.21
CA PRO A 22 -2.94 -21.13 18.53
C PRO A 22 -3.84 -21.83 17.50
N THR A 23 -3.72 -23.16 17.39
CA THR A 23 -4.56 -24.00 16.50
C THR A 23 -5.85 -24.40 17.20
N ASP A 24 -6.64 -23.43 17.65
CA ASP A 24 -7.89 -23.64 18.41
C ASP A 24 -9.10 -22.94 17.78
N TYR A 25 -8.92 -22.22 16.66
CA TYR A 25 -10.01 -21.52 15.98
C TYR A 25 -10.88 -22.47 15.15
N GLU A 26 -12.18 -22.17 15.10
CA GLU A 26 -13.18 -22.94 14.35
C GLU A 26 -13.17 -22.64 12.84
N SER A 27 -12.53 -21.55 12.44
CA SER A 27 -12.39 -21.16 11.05
C SER A 27 -11.02 -20.52 10.76
N GLN A 28 -10.56 -20.63 9.51
CA GLN A 28 -9.35 -19.93 9.05
C GLN A 28 -9.47 -18.42 9.22
N ILE A 29 -10.67 -17.87 9.01
CA ILE A 29 -10.94 -16.44 9.10
C ILE A 29 -10.71 -15.96 10.54
N ALA A 30 -11.26 -16.66 11.53
CA ALA A 30 -11.06 -16.31 12.94
C ALA A 30 -9.57 -16.34 13.32
N ALA A 31 -8.82 -17.35 12.84
CA ALA A 31 -7.39 -17.44 13.08
C ALA A 31 -6.60 -16.28 12.44
N LYS A 32 -6.98 -15.86 11.21
CA LYS A 32 -6.37 -14.71 10.50
C LYS A 32 -6.68 -13.39 11.21
N VAL A 33 -7.93 -13.18 11.60
CA VAL A 33 -8.37 -11.96 12.32
C VAL A 33 -7.58 -11.81 13.62
N GLU A 34 -7.46 -12.86 14.44
CA GLU A 34 -6.68 -12.77 15.69
C GLU A 34 -5.19 -12.52 15.42
N ALA A 35 -4.61 -13.11 14.37
CA ALA A 35 -3.21 -12.85 14.02
C ALA A 35 -2.98 -11.36 13.67
N CYS A 36 -3.89 -10.77 12.90
CA CYS A 36 -3.89 -9.34 12.59
C CYS A 36 -4.07 -8.47 13.84
N PHE A 37 -5.02 -8.82 14.73
CA PHE A 37 -5.17 -8.13 16.02
C PHE A 37 -3.90 -8.21 16.87
N GLY A 38 -3.26 -9.38 16.93
CA GLY A 38 -1.96 -9.56 17.57
C GLY A 38 -0.89 -8.63 17.00
N ALA A 39 -0.89 -8.42 15.68
CA ALA A 39 0.04 -7.52 15.00
C ALA A 39 -0.21 -6.06 15.33
N LEU A 40 -1.47 -5.63 15.30
CA LEU A 40 -1.83 -4.26 15.67
C LEU A 40 -1.53 -3.98 17.16
N LYS A 41 -1.80 -4.93 18.05
CA LYS A 41 -1.41 -4.85 19.47
C LYS A 41 0.10 -4.68 19.64
N ARG A 42 0.92 -5.33 18.80
CA ARG A 42 2.40 -5.18 18.80
C ARG A 42 2.86 -3.83 18.30
N LEU A 43 2.12 -3.20 17.39
CA LEU A 43 2.44 -1.86 16.87
C LEU A 43 1.99 -0.73 17.81
N LYS A 44 1.01 -0.99 18.69
CA LYS A 44 0.45 0.00 19.62
C LYS A 44 1.46 0.75 20.50
N PRO A 45 2.54 0.14 21.02
CA PRO A 45 3.56 0.88 21.78
C PRO A 45 4.27 1.96 20.95
N THR A 46 4.54 1.67 19.67
CA THR A 46 5.17 2.60 18.73
C THR A 46 4.17 3.68 18.30
N TYR A 47 2.90 3.30 18.14
CA TYR A 47 1.83 4.18 17.69
C TYR A 47 0.73 4.29 18.77
N HIS A 48 1.06 4.94 19.88
CA HIS A 48 0.17 5.04 21.04
C HIS A 48 -1.18 5.72 20.76
N ASN A 49 -1.23 6.56 19.71
CA ASN A 49 -2.46 7.23 19.28
C ASN A 49 -3.31 6.39 18.31
N TRP A 50 -2.80 5.23 17.86
CA TRP A 50 -3.59 4.34 17.02
C TRP A 50 -4.65 3.62 17.86
N THR A 51 -5.89 3.86 17.46
CA THR A 51 -7.03 3.06 17.92
C THR A 51 -7.15 1.89 16.97
N VAL A 52 -7.40 0.69 17.50
CA VAL A 52 -7.72 -0.47 16.65
C VAL A 52 -9.25 -0.53 16.57
N PRO A 53 -9.84 -0.49 15.38
CA PRO A 53 -11.28 -0.60 15.26
C PRO A 53 -11.77 -2.00 15.69
N ARG A 54 -12.98 -2.05 16.26
CA ARG A 54 -13.62 -3.31 16.68
C ARG A 54 -14.20 -4.05 15.49
N ASP A 55 -14.51 -5.34 15.67
CA ASP A 55 -15.29 -6.09 14.69
C ASP A 55 -16.68 -5.42 14.55
N PRO A 56 -17.19 -5.20 13.33
CA PRO A 56 -18.51 -4.61 13.17
C PRO A 56 -19.62 -5.46 13.79
N ASN A 57 -19.42 -6.78 13.97
CA ASN A 57 -20.43 -7.66 14.57
C ASN A 57 -20.64 -7.45 16.08
N ASP A 58 -19.77 -6.70 16.77
CA ASP A 58 -19.85 -6.47 18.22
C ASP A 58 -20.81 -5.33 18.63
N GLY A 59 -21.59 -4.79 17.67
CA GLY A 59 -22.67 -3.84 17.92
C GLY A 59 -22.50 -2.50 17.21
N LEU A 60 -22.76 -1.40 17.92
CA LEU A 60 -22.64 -0.05 17.35
C LEU A 60 -21.18 0.29 17.07
N THR A 61 -20.94 0.80 15.86
CA THR A 61 -19.62 1.25 15.44
C THR A 61 -19.15 2.41 16.30
N ASP A 62 -17.88 2.39 16.73
CA ASP A 62 -17.29 3.48 17.50
C ASP A 62 -17.42 4.81 16.75
N ALA A 63 -18.08 5.80 17.36
CA ALA A 63 -18.39 7.10 16.76
C ALA A 63 -17.15 7.93 16.38
N ASN A 64 -15.95 7.50 16.80
CA ASN A 64 -14.69 8.19 16.56
C ASN A 64 -14.08 7.88 15.19
N TRP A 65 -14.66 6.95 14.42
CA TRP A 65 -14.18 6.56 13.10
C TRP A 65 -15.10 7.04 12.00
N ASP A 66 -14.54 7.74 11.00
CA ASP A 66 -15.23 8.08 9.75
C ASP A 66 -14.98 6.98 8.71
N TRP A 67 -15.73 5.89 8.81
CA TRP A 67 -15.64 4.76 7.87
C TRP A 67 -16.13 5.12 6.48
N ILE A 68 -17.01 6.10 6.35
CA ILE A 68 -17.45 6.63 5.05
C ILE A 68 -16.26 7.28 4.35
N GLY A 69 -15.55 8.15 5.08
CA GLY A 69 -14.31 8.78 4.63
C GLY A 69 -13.20 7.76 4.33
N LEU A 70 -13.04 6.73 5.17
CA LEU A 70 -12.02 5.69 4.91
C LEU A 70 -12.35 4.81 3.70
N LEU A 71 -13.63 4.52 3.45
CA LEU A 71 -14.04 3.70 2.32
C LEU A 71 -13.89 4.47 0.99
N TYR A 72 -14.32 5.74 0.93
CA TYR A 72 -14.48 6.47 -0.33
C TYR A 72 -13.96 7.93 -0.35
N GLY A 73 -13.50 8.48 0.78
CA GLY A 73 -12.83 9.79 0.82
C GLY A 73 -13.75 11.03 0.76
N LYS A 74 -15.02 10.87 0.37
CA LYS A 74 -15.99 11.97 0.32
C LYS A 74 -16.89 11.99 1.55
N SER A 75 -16.39 12.54 2.65
CA SER A 75 -17.22 12.92 3.78
C SER A 75 -17.73 14.35 3.57
N GLU A 76 -19.03 14.52 3.31
CA GLU A 76 -19.65 15.85 3.16
C GLU A 76 -19.58 16.69 4.46
N VAL A 77 -19.32 16.03 5.61
CA VAL A 77 -19.36 16.65 6.94
C VAL A 77 -18.08 17.42 7.27
N SER A 78 -17.01 17.29 6.48
CA SER A 78 -15.73 17.96 6.73
C SER A 78 -15.34 18.95 5.63
N GLN A 79 -16.01 20.11 5.58
CA GLN A 79 -15.50 21.26 4.83
C GLN A 79 -14.36 22.01 5.55
N GLN A 80 -14.02 21.65 6.81
CA GLN A 80 -13.03 22.38 7.61
C GLN A 80 -11.82 21.58 8.13
N SER A 81 -11.79 20.24 8.05
CA SER A 81 -10.61 19.49 8.51
C SER A 81 -9.52 19.41 7.44
N THR A 82 -8.39 20.03 7.74
CA THR A 82 -7.18 20.19 6.94
C THR A 82 -6.29 18.93 6.99
N ILE A 83 -6.88 17.74 6.98
CA ILE A 83 -6.14 16.47 6.95
C ILE A 83 -6.47 15.81 5.60
N ALA A 84 -5.74 16.24 4.58
CA ALA A 84 -5.81 15.75 3.20
C ALA A 84 -5.23 14.32 3.01
N ASP A 85 -5.14 13.53 4.09
CA ASP A 85 -4.41 12.25 4.12
C ASP A 85 -5.33 11.06 4.47
N CYS A 86 -6.66 11.21 4.43
CA CYS A 86 -7.55 10.05 4.50
C CYS A 86 -7.50 9.31 3.16
N GLN A 87 -6.65 8.29 3.13
CA GLN A 87 -6.38 7.40 2.01
C GLN A 87 -7.67 6.71 1.54
N ASP A 88 -8.07 7.02 0.30
CA ASP A 88 -9.24 6.49 -0.39
C ASP A 88 -9.12 4.97 -0.61
N ASN A 89 -9.70 4.14 0.27
CA ASN A 89 -9.55 2.69 0.12
C ASN A 89 -10.09 2.20 -1.24
N CYS A 90 -11.25 2.70 -1.70
CA CYS A 90 -11.73 2.35 -3.03
C CYS A 90 -10.80 2.85 -4.16
N VAL A 91 -10.32 4.10 -4.12
CA VAL A 91 -9.47 4.65 -5.18
C VAL A 91 -8.10 3.96 -5.22
N HIS A 92 -7.48 3.73 -4.05
CA HIS A 92 -6.19 3.03 -3.95
C HIS A 92 -6.27 1.61 -4.50
N ASN A 93 -7.42 0.96 -4.35
CA ASN A 93 -7.64 -0.40 -4.81
C ASN A 93 -8.27 -0.48 -6.22
N GLY A 94 -8.50 0.65 -6.90
CA GLY A 94 -9.16 0.69 -8.20
C GLY A 94 -10.60 0.16 -8.19
N LEU A 95 -11.27 0.24 -7.04
CA LEU A 95 -12.65 -0.18 -6.85
C LEU A 95 -13.63 0.92 -7.28
N PRO A 96 -14.84 0.56 -7.73
CA PRO A 96 -15.87 1.54 -8.02
C PRO A 96 -16.26 2.31 -6.75
N ALA A 97 -16.88 3.48 -6.95
CA ALA A 97 -17.48 4.23 -5.87
C ALA A 97 -18.58 3.39 -5.18
N PRO A 98 -18.60 3.29 -3.83
CA PRO A 98 -19.69 2.64 -3.12
C PRO A 98 -20.99 3.41 -3.31
N VAL A 99 -22.09 2.70 -3.50
CA VAL A 99 -23.43 3.28 -3.63
C VAL A 99 -24.18 3.07 -2.33
N TYR A 100 -24.60 4.16 -1.70
CA TYR A 100 -25.37 4.14 -0.46
C TYR A 100 -26.86 4.21 -0.77
N THR A 101 -27.60 3.16 -0.44
CA THR A 101 -29.04 3.08 -0.58
C THR A 101 -29.69 3.16 0.80
N ARG A 102 -30.58 4.13 1.00
CA ARG A 102 -31.37 4.24 2.23
C ARG A 102 -32.49 3.21 2.20
N CYS A 103 -32.53 2.36 3.21
CA CYS A 103 -33.58 1.37 3.40
C CYS A 103 -34.44 1.78 4.62
N VAL A 104 -35.76 1.59 4.52
CA VAL A 104 -36.69 1.84 5.62
C VAL A 104 -37.18 0.49 6.11
N HIS A 105 -36.87 0.15 7.36
CA HIS A 105 -37.35 -1.09 7.96
C HIS A 105 -38.80 -0.95 8.47
N LYS A 106 -39.43 -2.06 8.84
CA LYS A 106 -40.88 -2.18 9.10
C LYS A 106 -41.46 -1.17 10.11
N ASP A 107 -40.62 -0.66 11.01
CA ASP A 107 -41.04 0.27 12.08
C ASP A 107 -40.68 1.74 11.78
N GLY A 108 -40.31 2.06 10.53
CA GLY A 108 -39.86 3.40 10.12
C GLY A 108 -38.39 3.68 10.46
N ASP A 109 -37.69 2.68 11.01
CA ASP A 109 -36.27 2.78 11.33
C ASP A 109 -35.41 2.91 10.07
N ILE A 110 -34.34 3.68 10.22
CA ILE A 110 -33.42 4.00 9.15
C ILE A 110 -32.29 2.97 9.15
N CYS A 111 -32.07 2.31 8.02
CA CYS A 111 -30.85 1.57 7.74
C CYS A 111 -30.27 1.99 6.38
N TYR A 112 -29.00 1.67 6.17
CA TYR A 112 -28.34 1.90 4.89
C TYR A 112 -27.70 0.61 4.42
N GLU A 113 -27.77 0.41 3.12
CA GLU A 113 -27.09 -0.63 2.38
C GLU A 113 -26.01 0.02 1.51
N VAL A 114 -24.83 -0.58 1.49
CA VAL A 114 -23.70 -0.15 0.66
C VAL A 114 -23.46 -1.22 -0.39
N GLU A 115 -23.64 -0.84 -1.66
CA GLU A 115 -23.31 -1.68 -2.80
C GLU A 115 -21.89 -1.38 -3.27
N LEU A 116 -21.05 -2.42 -3.33
CA LEU A 116 -19.69 -2.36 -3.82
C LEU A 116 -19.35 -3.68 -4.54
N LEU A 117 -18.84 -3.60 -5.78
CA LEU A 117 -18.55 -4.77 -6.63
C LEU A 117 -19.75 -5.72 -6.86
N GLY A 118 -20.98 -5.19 -6.86
CA GLY A 118 -22.20 -5.99 -7.02
C GLY A 118 -22.59 -6.80 -5.78
N ALA A 119 -21.89 -6.62 -4.65
CA ALA A 119 -22.30 -7.13 -3.35
C ALA A 119 -22.87 -5.98 -2.51
N THR A 120 -23.87 -6.29 -1.70
CA THR A 120 -24.55 -5.32 -0.83
C THR A 120 -24.32 -5.68 0.62
N TYR A 121 -23.92 -4.69 1.41
CA TYR A 121 -23.63 -4.86 2.83
C TYR A 121 -24.47 -3.89 3.66
N SER A 122 -25.07 -4.40 4.73
CA SER A 122 -25.80 -3.61 5.72
C SER A 122 -25.13 -3.75 7.08
N GLY A 123 -25.25 -2.73 7.93
CA GLY A 123 -24.83 -2.85 9.33
C GLY A 123 -25.57 -3.99 10.06
N PRO A 124 -25.02 -4.50 11.18
CA PRO A 124 -25.58 -5.63 11.92
C PRO A 124 -26.92 -5.30 12.60
N ILE A 125 -27.14 -4.03 12.92
CA ILE A 125 -28.38 -3.53 13.52
C ILE A 125 -29.17 -2.86 12.39
N MET A 126 -30.49 -3.10 12.32
CA MET A 126 -31.38 -2.49 11.31
C MET A 126 -32.04 -1.19 11.78
N GLN A 127 -31.62 -0.68 12.94
CA GLN A 127 -32.22 0.45 13.64
C GLN A 127 -31.12 1.38 14.17
N TYR A 128 -30.98 2.55 13.55
CA TYR A 128 -30.03 3.59 13.97
C TYR A 128 -30.75 4.90 14.27
N LYS A 129 -30.17 5.70 15.17
CA LYS A 129 -30.77 6.99 15.57
C LYS A 129 -30.57 8.07 14.51
N THR A 130 -29.50 7.96 13.71
CA THR A 130 -29.14 8.98 12.71
C THR A 130 -28.73 8.33 11.38
N ASN A 131 -28.95 9.05 10.27
CA ASN A 131 -28.51 8.59 8.94
C ASN A 131 -26.99 8.37 8.90
N LEU A 132 -26.23 9.28 9.53
CA LEU A 132 -24.77 9.21 9.55
C LEU A 132 -24.29 7.94 10.25
N GLU A 133 -24.87 7.58 11.39
CA GLU A 133 -24.54 6.36 12.13
C GLU A 133 -24.85 5.09 11.32
N ALA A 134 -26.00 5.07 10.63
CA ALA A 134 -26.38 3.97 9.75
C ALA A 134 -25.41 3.82 8.56
N GLN A 135 -25.09 4.92 7.87
CA GLN A 135 -24.13 4.94 6.77
C GLN A 135 -22.74 4.52 7.22
N ASN A 136 -22.27 5.04 8.35
CA ASN A 136 -20.96 4.75 8.89
C ASN A 136 -20.83 3.28 9.30
N THR A 137 -21.89 2.70 9.87
CA THR A 137 -21.91 1.28 10.23
C THR A 137 -21.96 0.37 9.00
N ALA A 138 -22.73 0.74 7.96
CA ALA A 138 -22.72 0.00 6.70
C ALA A 138 -21.36 0.09 5.98
N ALA A 139 -20.71 1.26 6.02
CA ALA A 139 -19.36 1.46 5.49
C ALA A 139 -18.31 0.64 6.25
N HIS A 140 -18.43 0.55 7.59
CA HIS A 140 -17.59 -0.29 8.43
C HIS A 140 -17.73 -1.77 8.07
N GLN A 141 -18.97 -2.26 7.94
CA GLN A 141 -19.26 -3.63 7.51
C GLN A 141 -18.66 -3.93 6.13
N THR A 142 -18.85 -3.02 5.17
CA THR A 142 -18.30 -3.14 3.81
C THR A 142 -16.77 -3.21 3.83
N SER A 143 -16.13 -2.32 4.58
CA SER A 143 -14.67 -2.26 4.73
C SER A 143 -14.13 -3.54 5.36
N TYR A 144 -14.80 -4.03 6.40
CA TYR A 144 -14.47 -5.31 7.03
C TYR A 144 -14.58 -6.46 6.02
N HIS A 145 -15.66 -6.52 5.24
CA HIS A 145 -15.82 -7.58 4.26
C HIS A 145 -14.72 -7.56 3.19
N LEU A 146 -14.42 -6.38 2.65
CA LEU A 146 -13.37 -6.18 1.66
C LEU A 146 -12.00 -6.61 2.18
N LEU A 147 -11.67 -6.28 3.43
CA LEU A 147 -10.36 -6.59 4.03
C LEU A 147 -10.23 -8.05 4.47
N VAL A 148 -11.32 -8.67 4.94
CA VAL A 148 -11.29 -10.02 5.54
C VAL A 148 -11.55 -11.11 4.50
N PHE A 149 -12.56 -10.91 3.63
CA PHE A 149 -12.99 -11.90 2.64
C PHE A 149 -12.46 -11.60 1.23
N GLY A 150 -11.91 -10.40 1.00
CA GLY A 150 -11.50 -9.98 -0.33
C GLY A 150 -12.70 -9.85 -1.29
N ASN A 151 -12.42 -9.94 -2.59
CA ASN A 151 -13.44 -9.79 -3.64
C ASN A 151 -14.30 -11.05 -3.85
N GLY A 152 -14.44 -11.93 -2.85
CA GLY A 152 -15.35 -13.08 -2.91
C GLY A 152 -14.91 -14.24 -3.81
N ASP A 153 -13.65 -14.26 -4.27
CA ASP A 153 -13.09 -15.48 -4.85
C ASP A 153 -12.64 -16.39 -3.69
N ASP A 154 -13.35 -17.50 -3.49
CA ASP A 154 -13.00 -18.63 -2.59
C ASP A 154 -11.64 -19.30 -2.93
N CYS A 155 -10.78 -18.62 -3.66
CA CYS A 155 -9.47 -19.11 -4.01
C CYS A 155 -8.57 -19.03 -2.77
N ASP A 156 -7.80 -20.09 -2.52
CA ASP A 156 -6.69 -20.19 -1.57
C ASP A 156 -5.54 -19.18 -1.85
N THR A 157 -5.84 -18.01 -2.42
CA THR A 157 -4.88 -16.96 -2.72
C THR A 157 -4.54 -16.18 -1.44
N PRO A 158 -3.24 -15.97 -1.17
CA PRO A 158 -2.79 -15.31 0.03
C PRO A 158 -2.96 -13.79 -0.13
N GLY A 159 -4.07 -13.26 0.40
CA GLY A 159 -4.25 -11.82 0.64
C GLY A 159 -5.05 -11.07 -0.43
N PRO A 160 -5.46 -9.82 -0.11
CA PRO A 160 -6.29 -9.01 -1.00
C PRO A 160 -5.58 -8.80 -2.34
N PHE A 161 -6.31 -9.02 -3.44
CA PHE A 161 -5.84 -8.87 -4.83
C PHE A 161 -5.07 -7.58 -5.10
N THR A 162 -5.32 -6.56 -4.28
CA THR A 162 -4.86 -5.18 -4.46
C THR A 162 -3.43 -4.94 -3.97
N LEU A 163 -2.90 -5.77 -3.06
CA LEU A 163 -1.47 -5.72 -2.67
C LEU A 163 -0.55 -6.23 -3.78
N ARG A 164 -1.09 -7.01 -4.73
CA ARG A 164 -0.33 -7.58 -5.84
C ARG A 164 0.15 -6.50 -6.82
N ASN A 165 -0.64 -5.45 -7.02
CA ASN A 165 -0.34 -4.45 -8.04
C ASN A 165 0.46 -3.25 -7.51
N ALA A 166 0.29 -2.85 -6.25
CA ALA A 166 0.93 -1.63 -5.73
C ALA A 166 2.31 -1.86 -5.09
N TYR A 167 2.61 -3.09 -4.60
CA TYR A 167 3.78 -3.34 -3.75
C TYR A 167 4.52 -4.66 -4.02
N GLU A 168 4.35 -5.27 -5.19
CA GLU A 168 5.00 -6.56 -5.53
C GLU A 168 6.53 -6.54 -5.34
N ASN A 169 7.17 -5.41 -5.65
CA ASN A 169 8.61 -5.20 -5.46
C ASN A 169 9.03 -5.16 -3.97
N ARG A 170 8.16 -4.68 -3.07
CA ARG A 170 8.42 -4.68 -1.62
C ARG A 170 8.08 -6.02 -0.98
N LEU A 171 7.12 -6.76 -1.54
CA LEU A 171 6.79 -8.12 -1.13
C LEU A 171 7.82 -9.16 -1.59
N ALA A 172 8.69 -8.81 -2.54
CA ALA A 172 9.84 -9.64 -2.94
C ALA A 172 10.92 -9.72 -1.85
N GLU A 173 11.00 -8.72 -0.95
CA GLU A 173 11.96 -8.67 0.15
C GLU A 173 11.50 -9.45 1.39
N VAL A 174 10.22 -9.85 1.45
CA VAL A 174 9.69 -10.65 2.55
C VAL A 174 10.12 -12.11 2.35
N PRO A 175 10.87 -12.71 3.30
CA PRO A 175 11.30 -14.10 3.18
C PRO A 175 10.10 -15.04 3.01
N ARG A 176 9.97 -15.62 1.82
CA ARG A 176 8.93 -16.62 1.56
C ARG A 176 9.41 -17.96 2.09
N VAL A 177 8.67 -18.52 3.03
CA VAL A 177 8.82 -19.93 3.38
C VAL A 177 8.43 -20.72 2.13
N LEU A 178 9.41 -21.38 1.50
CA LEU A 178 9.17 -22.27 0.38
C LEU A 178 8.24 -23.38 0.86
N SER A 179 6.95 -23.32 0.47
CA SER A 179 6.02 -24.42 0.67
C SER A 179 6.60 -25.67 0.02
N ARG A 180 6.82 -26.69 0.84
CA ARG A 180 7.51 -27.94 0.50
C ARG A 180 6.71 -28.82 -0.48
N ASP A 181 5.49 -28.41 -0.84
CA ASP A 181 4.51 -29.25 -1.54
C ASP A 181 4.38 -28.96 -3.04
N SER A 182 5.10 -27.97 -3.58
CA SER A 182 4.97 -27.58 -5.00
C SER A 182 5.92 -28.30 -5.96
N GLN A 183 6.78 -29.22 -5.50
CA GLN A 183 7.79 -29.88 -6.35
C GLN A 183 7.52 -31.36 -6.72
N THR A 184 6.37 -31.94 -6.39
CA THR A 184 6.04 -33.31 -6.80
C THR A 184 4.66 -33.43 -7.45
N ARG A 185 4.51 -32.86 -8.65
CA ARG A 185 3.55 -33.35 -9.65
C ARG A 185 4.24 -33.57 -10.99
N ALA A 186 5.29 -34.39 -10.98
CA ALA A 186 5.67 -35.15 -12.16
C ALA A 186 4.76 -36.38 -12.23
N VAL A 187 3.93 -36.42 -13.27
CA VAL A 187 3.09 -37.57 -13.63
C VAL A 187 3.97 -38.80 -13.80
N LYS A 188 3.92 -39.74 -12.85
CA LYS A 188 4.46 -41.09 -13.04
C LYS A 188 3.35 -42.11 -12.85
N LYS A 189 3.21 -42.92 -13.90
CA LYS A 189 2.24 -43.99 -14.10
C LYS A 189 2.26 -44.99 -12.94
N ARG A 190 1.06 -45.49 -12.63
CA ARG A 190 0.77 -46.64 -11.78
C ARG A 190 1.68 -47.83 -12.08
N THR A 191 2.21 -48.42 -11.02
CA THR A 191 2.38 -49.88 -10.91
C THR A 191 2.32 -50.24 -9.44
N ASP A 192 1.38 -51.12 -9.10
CA ASP A 192 1.21 -51.72 -7.79
C ASP A 192 2.41 -52.61 -7.42
N ILE A 193 2.69 -52.75 -6.11
CA ILE A 193 2.91 -54.02 -5.38
C ILE A 193 3.54 -53.75 -3.98
N SER A 194 2.89 -54.32 -2.96
CA SER A 194 3.37 -54.87 -1.67
C SER A 194 4.00 -53.97 -0.58
N GLU A 195 3.20 -53.71 0.46
CA GLU A 195 3.30 -54.35 1.79
C GLU A 195 4.70 -54.80 2.28
N MET A 196 5.19 -54.13 3.33
CA MET A 196 5.71 -54.80 4.55
C MET A 196 5.86 -53.82 5.72
N ASP A 197 5.37 -54.27 6.87
CA ASP A 197 5.56 -53.74 8.23
C ASP A 197 7.04 -53.60 8.64
N PHE A 198 7.37 -52.69 9.57
CA PHE A 198 8.20 -53.00 10.75
C PHE A 198 8.20 -51.86 11.80
N GLN A 199 7.51 -52.14 12.90
CA GLN A 199 7.69 -51.84 14.32
C GLN A 199 8.71 -50.79 14.84
N SER A 200 8.24 -50.12 15.91
CA SER A 200 8.94 -49.83 17.19
C SER A 200 10.12 -48.83 17.13
N GLY A 201 10.06 -47.67 17.76
CA GLY A 201 9.76 -47.43 19.17
C GLY A 201 11.03 -46.85 19.81
N ARG A 202 10.96 -45.64 20.38
CA ARG A 202 11.89 -45.20 21.43
C ARG A 202 11.36 -43.96 22.14
N GLU A 203 11.01 -44.23 23.38
CA GLU A 203 10.62 -43.36 24.45
C GLU A 203 11.87 -42.76 25.14
N ILE A 204 11.64 -41.83 26.10
CA ILE A 204 12.56 -41.37 27.17
C ILE A 204 13.47 -40.18 26.71
N LYS A 205 13.53 -38.99 27.35
CA LYS A 205 13.60 -38.68 28.78
C LYS A 205 13.24 -37.21 29.07
N ARG A 206 12.32 -36.99 30.00
CA ARG A 206 12.12 -35.74 30.76
C ARG A 206 13.35 -35.44 31.62
N ARG A 207 13.76 -34.17 31.71
CA ARG A 207 14.53 -33.65 32.85
C ARG A 207 13.79 -32.47 33.48
N LYS A 208 13.27 -32.72 34.68
CA LYS A 208 12.88 -31.74 35.70
C LYS A 208 14.12 -31.40 36.51
N THR A 209 14.28 -30.12 36.87
CA THR A 209 15.12 -29.67 37.99
C THR A 209 14.34 -28.61 38.76
N THR A 210 13.74 -29.04 39.86
CA THR A 210 13.61 -28.27 41.11
C THR A 210 15.01 -28.32 41.79
N THR A 211 15.44 -27.47 42.72
CA THR A 211 14.77 -27.00 43.92
C THR A 211 15.67 -25.97 44.65
N THR A 212 15.04 -25.00 45.31
CA THR A 212 15.38 -24.40 46.64
C THR A 212 16.68 -23.64 46.91
N GLY A 213 16.50 -22.47 47.53
CA GLY A 213 17.51 -21.77 48.33
C GLY A 213 16.98 -20.45 48.90
N GLU A 214 16.07 -20.51 49.87
CA GLU A 214 15.74 -19.38 50.75
C GLU A 214 16.79 -19.23 51.86
N LYS A 215 17.15 -18.00 52.24
CA LYS A 215 16.88 -17.41 53.58
C LYS A 215 17.47 -15.98 53.74
N PRO A 216 17.01 -15.20 54.74
CA PRO A 216 16.92 -13.74 54.70
C PRO A 216 17.75 -13.03 55.81
N VAL A 217 17.34 -11.78 56.14
CA VAL A 217 17.78 -10.87 57.24
C VAL A 217 18.92 -9.93 56.83
N GLY A 218 18.96 -8.61 57.03
CA GLY A 218 18.20 -7.50 57.67
C GLY A 218 19.08 -6.24 57.42
N GLN A 219 18.68 -4.98 57.38
CA GLN A 219 18.12 -4.13 58.44
C GLN A 219 17.89 -2.72 57.86
N ALA A 220 16.96 -2.02 58.50
CA ALA A 220 16.59 -0.61 58.40
C ALA A 220 17.74 0.42 58.30
N ILE A 221 17.45 1.58 57.70
CA ILE A 221 17.70 2.92 58.27
C ILE A 221 16.73 3.93 57.61
N THR A 222 16.37 4.91 58.42
CA THR A 222 15.23 5.83 58.46
C THR A 222 15.30 7.11 57.60
N ASN A 223 14.11 7.57 57.19
CA ASN A 223 13.58 8.95 57.14
C ASN A 223 14.54 10.17 57.04
N LYS A 224 14.27 11.05 56.06
CA LYS A 224 14.28 12.51 56.27
C LYS A 224 13.19 13.20 55.45
N LYS A 225 12.43 14.02 56.18
CA LYS A 225 11.28 14.85 55.82
C LYS A 225 11.77 16.25 55.39
N GLN A 226 10.84 17.05 54.84
CA GLN A 226 10.88 18.52 54.60
C GLN A 226 11.23 18.89 53.13
N GLN A 227 10.53 19.80 52.45
CA GLN A 227 9.74 20.94 52.91
C GLN A 227 8.82 21.43 51.77
N ALA A 228 7.58 21.81 52.09
CA ALA A 228 6.66 22.48 51.19
C ALA A 228 6.97 23.99 51.10
N LYS A 229 7.01 24.57 49.89
CA LYS A 229 6.96 26.02 49.66
C LYS A 229 6.15 26.35 48.38
N ASN A 230 5.07 27.11 48.58
CA ASN A 230 4.35 28.06 47.73
C ASN A 230 4.22 27.85 46.20
N PRO A 231 2.99 27.89 45.64
CA PRO A 231 2.76 28.02 44.21
C PRO A 231 2.64 29.51 43.84
N LYS A 232 3.63 30.06 43.13
CA LYS A 232 3.44 31.28 42.33
C LYS A 232 3.99 31.04 40.93
N ASN A 233 3.09 31.13 39.96
CA ASN A 233 3.32 31.23 38.51
C ASN A 233 4.13 30.08 37.88
N GLN A 234 3.56 28.88 37.86
CA GLN A 234 3.95 27.88 36.86
C GLN A 234 3.31 28.28 35.53
N ILE A 235 4.11 28.89 34.66
CA ILE A 235 3.85 28.86 33.22
C ILE A 235 3.73 27.38 32.87
N ALA A 236 2.61 26.99 32.24
CA ALA A 236 2.30 25.61 31.90
C ALA A 236 3.55 24.92 31.30
N PRO A 237 3.88 23.68 31.71
CA PRO A 237 5.06 22.99 31.24
C PRO A 237 4.98 22.86 29.71
N LYS A 238 5.79 23.66 29.03
CA LYS A 238 5.97 23.60 27.58
C LYS A 238 6.53 22.20 27.30
N ASN A 239 5.80 21.42 26.51
CA ASN A 239 6.10 20.03 26.19
C ASN A 239 7.59 19.86 25.87
N SER A 240 8.33 19.14 26.73
CA SER A 240 9.77 18.92 26.60
C SER A 240 10.16 18.21 25.30
N ASN A 241 9.21 17.55 24.63
CA ASN A 241 9.41 16.92 23.33
C ASN A 241 9.58 17.94 22.17
N LEU A 242 9.33 19.22 22.41
CA LEU A 242 9.52 20.31 21.45
C LEU A 242 10.77 21.16 21.75
N LEU A 243 11.52 20.84 22.80
CA LEU A 243 12.78 21.51 23.09
C LEU A 243 13.93 20.76 22.41
N PRO A 244 14.73 21.43 21.56
CA PRO A 244 15.88 20.80 20.94
C PRO A 244 16.83 20.27 22.02
N VAL A 245 17.27 19.03 21.85
CA VAL A 245 18.14 18.33 22.83
C VAL A 245 19.46 19.08 22.93
N SER A 246 19.63 19.85 24.00
CA SER A 246 20.81 20.70 24.24
C SER A 246 22.09 19.91 24.49
N ASN A 247 22.00 18.61 24.77
CA ASN A 247 23.12 17.70 25.05
C ASN A 247 23.10 16.50 24.09
N CYS A 248 22.93 16.74 22.79
CA CYS A 248 23.03 15.65 21.81
C CYS A 248 24.49 15.16 21.76
N ARG A 249 24.74 13.94 22.23
CA ARG A 249 26.06 13.27 22.15
C ARG A 249 26.38 12.76 20.73
N ILE A 250 25.44 12.92 19.80
CA ILE A 250 25.59 12.52 18.41
C ILE A 250 26.05 13.75 17.65
N THR A 251 27.25 13.69 17.08
CA THR A 251 27.74 14.71 16.15
C THR A 251 26.74 14.86 15.00
N PRO A 252 26.30 16.08 14.68
CA PRO A 252 25.37 16.28 13.58
C PRO A 252 25.97 15.69 12.30
N VAL A 253 25.26 14.73 11.71
CA VAL A 253 25.63 14.19 10.41
C VAL A 253 25.29 15.25 9.39
N GLU A 254 26.30 15.98 8.91
CA GLU A 254 26.18 16.80 7.73
C GLU A 254 25.97 15.86 6.55
N VAL A 255 24.71 15.59 6.22
CA VAL A 255 24.36 14.90 4.97
C VAL A 255 24.73 15.88 3.86
N PRO A 256 25.75 15.58 3.04
CA PRO A 256 26.10 16.44 1.93
C PRO A 256 24.87 16.58 1.05
N LEU A 257 24.49 17.81 0.72
CA LEU A 257 23.51 18.10 -0.33
C LEU A 257 24.12 17.69 -1.66
N LEU A 258 24.20 16.38 -1.92
CA LEU A 258 24.52 15.89 -3.25
C LEU A 258 23.34 16.30 -4.12
N GLU A 259 23.58 17.20 -5.06
CA GLU A 259 22.59 17.51 -6.09
C GLU A 259 22.28 16.20 -6.81
N GLU A 260 21.08 15.67 -6.59
CA GLU A 260 20.64 14.48 -7.31
C GLU A 260 20.72 14.79 -8.81
N PRO A 261 21.41 13.95 -9.60
CA PRO A 261 21.48 14.16 -11.03
C PRO A 261 20.05 14.13 -11.59
N THR A 262 19.70 15.15 -12.36
CA THR A 262 18.40 15.20 -13.03
C THR A 262 18.31 14.01 -13.97
N ARG A 263 17.16 13.31 -13.97
CA ARG A 263 16.99 12.12 -14.81
C ARG A 263 17.24 12.45 -16.29
N TRP A 264 16.81 13.64 -16.68
CA TRP A 264 16.99 14.19 -18.02
C TRP A 264 18.11 15.23 -17.96
N GLY A 265 19.18 15.04 -18.74
CA GLY A 265 20.27 16.02 -18.86
C GLY A 265 19.90 17.27 -19.67
N ILE A 266 18.64 17.40 -20.08
CA ILE A 266 18.17 18.41 -21.03
C ILE A 266 16.79 18.95 -20.66
N THR A 267 16.57 20.25 -20.85
CA THR A 267 15.29 20.89 -20.56
C THR A 267 14.29 20.71 -21.71
N PRO A 268 12.97 20.64 -21.42
CA PRO A 268 11.94 20.49 -22.45
C PRO A 268 12.01 21.56 -23.56
N GLN A 269 12.32 22.80 -23.20
CA GLN A 269 12.44 23.91 -24.14
C GLN A 269 13.59 23.70 -25.14
N LYS A 270 14.69 23.10 -24.69
CA LYS A 270 15.83 22.80 -25.56
C LYS A 270 15.47 21.66 -26.52
N ILE A 271 14.74 20.64 -26.06
CA ILE A 271 14.24 19.59 -26.94
C ILE A 271 13.32 20.20 -28.02
N MET A 272 12.36 21.05 -27.64
CA MET A 272 11.45 21.66 -28.61
C MET A 272 12.20 22.49 -29.68
N LYS A 273 13.17 23.31 -29.27
CA LYS A 273 14.00 24.10 -30.21
C LYS A 273 14.77 23.22 -31.21
N GLU A 274 15.30 22.09 -30.76
CA GLU A 274 16.02 21.14 -31.64
C GLU A 274 15.07 20.42 -32.61
N LEU A 275 13.79 20.24 -32.25
CA LEU A 275 12.80 19.57 -33.08
C LEU A 275 12.14 20.48 -34.12
N ASP A 276 12.16 21.80 -33.92
CA ASP A 276 11.54 22.78 -34.85
C ASP A 276 12.12 22.68 -36.27
N HIS A 277 13.39 22.29 -36.40
CA HIS A 277 14.10 22.20 -37.69
C HIS A 277 13.97 20.85 -38.40
N VAL A 278 13.42 19.82 -37.74
CA VAL A 278 13.27 18.49 -38.32
C VAL A 278 11.85 18.32 -38.83
N PRO A 279 11.57 18.21 -40.14
CA PRO A 279 10.20 18.15 -40.64
C PRO A 279 9.57 16.75 -40.51
N ASN A 280 10.38 15.69 -40.56
CA ASN A 280 9.90 14.31 -40.59
C ASN A 280 9.60 13.76 -39.18
N PRO A 281 8.38 13.30 -38.87
CA PRO A 281 8.02 12.78 -37.54
C PRO A 281 8.87 11.60 -37.07
N THR A 282 9.28 10.73 -37.99
CA THR A 282 10.11 9.56 -37.64
C THR A 282 11.54 9.98 -37.29
N GLU A 283 12.08 11.00 -37.97
CA GLU A 283 13.37 11.59 -37.62
C GLU A 283 13.30 12.38 -36.32
N ARG A 284 12.19 13.11 -36.08
CA ARG A 284 11.92 13.76 -34.80
C ARG A 284 11.98 12.76 -33.66
N LEU A 285 11.37 11.58 -33.82
CA LEU A 285 11.40 10.53 -32.80
C LEU A 285 12.83 10.06 -32.50
N LYS A 286 13.63 9.78 -33.53
CA LYS A 286 15.05 9.40 -33.36
C LYS A 286 15.82 10.49 -32.62
N ARG A 287 15.65 11.74 -33.06
CA ARG A 287 16.34 12.89 -32.47
C ARG A 287 15.95 13.11 -31.01
N VAL A 288 14.68 12.96 -30.66
CA VAL A 288 14.25 13.00 -29.25
C VAL A 288 14.95 11.92 -28.45
N CYS A 289 14.91 10.66 -28.92
CA CYS A 289 15.52 9.53 -28.21
C CYS A 289 17.02 9.77 -27.97
N GLU A 290 17.77 10.26 -28.97
CA GLU A 290 19.17 10.64 -28.82
C GLU A 290 19.38 11.72 -27.75
N LEU A 291 18.58 12.79 -27.76
CA LEU A 291 18.70 13.90 -26.83
C LEU A 291 18.46 13.49 -25.37
N ILE A 292 17.57 12.52 -25.15
CA ILE A 292 17.27 11.98 -23.81
C ILE A 292 18.01 10.67 -23.50
N SER A 293 18.99 10.29 -24.33
CA SER A 293 19.80 9.08 -24.17
C SER A 293 18.98 7.78 -24.06
N LEU A 294 17.87 7.70 -24.80
CA LEU A 294 17.05 6.50 -24.91
C LEU A 294 17.37 5.71 -26.18
N GLU A 295 17.23 4.39 -26.10
CA GLU A 295 17.26 3.54 -27.28
C GLU A 295 15.99 3.72 -28.12
N HIS A 296 16.12 3.53 -29.44
CA HIS A 296 15.00 3.69 -30.37
C HIS A 296 13.91 2.64 -30.10
N PRO A 297 12.62 3.05 -30.11
CA PRO A 297 11.53 2.11 -29.89
C PRO A 297 11.30 1.20 -31.10
N GLU A 298 10.81 0.00 -30.82
CA GLU A 298 10.30 -0.92 -31.84
C GLU A 298 8.86 -0.52 -32.21
N ILE A 299 8.64 -0.06 -33.45
CA ILE A 299 7.29 0.27 -33.95
C ILE A 299 6.69 -0.97 -34.61
N LYS A 300 5.69 -1.58 -33.96
CA LYS A 300 4.95 -2.72 -34.51
C LYS A 300 3.73 -2.21 -35.28
N VAL A 301 3.61 -2.66 -36.52
CA VAL A 301 2.50 -2.31 -37.41
C VAL A 301 1.82 -3.61 -37.87
N ASP A 302 0.61 -3.84 -37.39
CA ASP A 302 -0.18 -5.02 -37.71
C ASP A 302 -1.34 -4.64 -38.63
N ARG A 303 -1.45 -5.28 -39.79
CA ARG A 303 -2.56 -5.02 -40.71
C ARG A 303 -3.82 -5.80 -40.29
N VAL A 304 -4.95 -5.11 -40.25
CA VAL A 304 -6.24 -5.69 -39.85
C VAL A 304 -6.88 -6.48 -40.98
N ASP A 305 -6.71 -6.02 -42.23
CA ASP A 305 -7.40 -6.57 -43.41
C ASP A 305 -6.90 -7.94 -43.90
N ARG A 306 -5.84 -8.51 -43.30
CA ARG A 306 -5.21 -9.81 -43.69
C ARG A 306 -4.81 -9.97 -45.16
N ARG A 307 -4.93 -8.93 -45.99
CA ARG A 307 -4.45 -8.92 -47.38
C ARG A 307 -2.94 -8.70 -47.41
N LEU A 308 -2.22 -9.53 -48.19
CA LEU A 308 -0.75 -9.53 -48.25
C LEU A 308 -0.14 -8.39 -49.07
N ILE A 309 -0.95 -7.63 -49.82
CA ILE A 309 -0.47 -6.63 -50.77
C ILE A 309 -0.21 -5.32 -50.01
N GLU A 310 0.99 -4.74 -50.05
CA GLU A 310 1.39 -3.48 -49.38
C GLU A 310 0.70 -2.20 -49.93
N SER A 311 -0.60 -2.25 -50.18
CA SER A 311 -1.43 -1.12 -50.56
C SER A 311 -2.03 -0.41 -49.33
N GLU A 312 -2.74 0.69 -49.59
CA GLU A 312 -3.62 1.33 -48.61
C GLU A 312 -4.55 0.30 -47.94
N GLY A 313 -4.72 0.42 -46.62
CA GLY A 313 -5.54 -0.48 -45.81
C GLY A 313 -5.62 -0.04 -44.36
N ALA A 314 -6.31 -0.84 -43.54
CA ALA A 314 -6.44 -0.60 -42.11
C ALA A 314 -5.29 -1.23 -41.31
N TYR A 315 -4.62 -0.42 -40.49
CA TYR A 315 -3.48 -0.82 -39.67
C TYR A 315 -3.71 -0.50 -38.18
N ASN A 316 -3.16 -1.38 -37.34
CA ASN A 316 -2.90 -1.15 -35.93
C ASN A 316 -1.41 -0.82 -35.77
N VAL A 317 -1.09 0.17 -34.95
CA VAL A 317 0.32 0.56 -34.71
C VAL A 317 0.53 0.88 -33.24
N ALA A 318 1.70 0.54 -32.72
CA ALA A 318 2.18 0.98 -31.42
C ALA A 318 3.71 0.92 -31.36
N ALA A 319 4.31 1.81 -30.56
CA ALA A 319 5.74 1.83 -30.30
C ALA A 319 6.05 1.23 -28.92
N TYR A 320 7.09 0.39 -28.85
CA TYR A 320 7.49 -0.32 -27.64
C TYR A 320 8.95 0.00 -27.28
N PHE A 321 9.17 0.45 -26.05
CA PHE A 321 10.50 0.67 -25.49
C PHE A 321 10.86 -0.49 -24.58
N HIS A 322 11.85 -1.30 -24.97
CA HIS A 322 12.25 -2.47 -24.19
C HIS A 322 13.36 -2.15 -23.18
N SER A 323 14.16 -1.13 -23.48
CA SER A 323 15.40 -0.83 -22.76
C SER A 323 15.20 0.07 -21.54
N ASP A 324 14.12 0.87 -21.52
CA ASP A 324 13.77 1.71 -20.36
C ASP A 324 12.65 1.02 -19.53
N PRO A 325 12.89 0.68 -18.25
CA PRO A 325 11.90 -0.02 -17.41
C PRO A 325 10.61 0.77 -17.13
N PHE A 326 10.63 2.10 -17.23
CA PHE A 326 9.43 2.91 -17.04
C PHE A 326 8.57 2.89 -18.30
N LEU A 327 9.18 3.13 -19.46
CA LEU A 327 8.47 3.12 -20.74
C LEU A 327 8.00 1.71 -21.13
N ALA A 328 8.77 0.67 -20.78
CA ALA A 328 8.37 -0.72 -20.97
C ALA A 328 7.07 -1.07 -20.23
N ARG A 329 6.87 -0.51 -19.02
CA ARG A 329 5.65 -0.73 -18.22
C ARG A 329 4.42 -0.04 -18.78
N VAL A 330 4.59 1.07 -19.49
CA VAL A 330 3.49 1.79 -20.16
C VAL A 330 2.93 0.96 -21.32
N GLY A 331 3.74 0.06 -21.88
CA GLY A 331 3.37 -0.80 -23.00
C GLY A 331 3.43 -0.05 -24.33
N GLY A 332 2.45 -0.31 -25.21
CA GLY A 332 2.41 0.29 -26.56
C GLY A 332 2.06 1.78 -26.52
N ILE A 333 3.06 2.64 -26.69
CA ILE A 333 2.91 4.11 -26.74
C ILE A 333 2.49 4.53 -28.15
N GLY A 334 1.66 5.58 -28.26
CA GLY A 334 1.14 6.05 -29.55
C GLY A 334 0.27 5.02 -30.25
N ARG A 335 -0.50 4.23 -29.47
CA ARG A 335 -1.32 3.14 -29.97
C ARG A 335 -2.49 3.69 -30.78
N PHE A 336 -2.58 3.25 -32.02
CA PHE A 336 -3.74 3.48 -32.86
C PHE A 336 -4.30 2.16 -33.39
N GLN A 337 -5.63 2.12 -33.56
CA GLN A 337 -6.34 0.97 -34.08
C GLN A 337 -7.16 1.36 -35.31
N ASN A 338 -7.20 0.48 -36.31
CA ASN A 338 -8.00 0.63 -37.53
C ASN A 338 -7.76 1.96 -38.27
N ILE A 339 -6.51 2.41 -38.39
CA ILE A 339 -6.19 3.59 -39.22
C ILE A 339 -6.09 3.19 -40.67
N ASN A 340 -6.85 3.87 -41.53
CA ASN A 340 -6.73 3.76 -42.98
C ASN A 340 -5.58 4.63 -43.50
N GLY A 341 -4.72 4.05 -44.33
CA GLY A 341 -3.67 4.78 -45.03
C GLY A 341 -2.57 3.86 -45.56
N THR A 342 -1.46 4.43 -45.98
CA THR A 342 -0.23 3.68 -46.25
C THR A 342 0.52 3.39 -44.95
N LYS A 343 1.34 2.33 -44.94
CA LYS A 343 2.17 1.94 -43.80
C LYS A 343 3.03 3.11 -43.28
N GLU A 344 3.60 3.91 -44.19
CA GLU A 344 4.44 5.06 -43.86
C GLU A 344 3.67 6.17 -43.13
N VAL A 345 2.45 6.48 -43.58
CA VAL A 345 1.60 7.50 -42.93
C VAL A 345 1.23 7.07 -41.51
N VAL A 346 0.94 5.78 -41.32
CA VAL A 346 0.60 5.22 -40.00
C VAL A 346 1.80 5.26 -39.05
N ILE A 347 3.00 4.90 -39.54
CA ILE A 347 4.25 4.99 -38.78
C ILE A 347 4.54 6.45 -38.39
N ASN A 348 4.46 7.39 -39.33
CA ASN A 348 4.71 8.81 -39.07
C ASN A 348 3.73 9.38 -38.03
N ARG A 349 2.46 8.97 -38.08
CA ARG A 349 1.46 9.37 -37.09
C ARG A 349 1.75 8.80 -35.70
N CYS A 350 2.12 7.52 -35.61
CA CYS A 350 2.56 6.91 -34.35
C CYS A 350 3.79 7.63 -33.80
N ALA A 351 4.81 7.86 -34.62
CA ALA A 351 6.03 8.56 -34.22
C ALA A 351 5.75 9.97 -33.67
N SER A 352 4.83 10.72 -34.27
CA SER A 352 4.43 12.04 -33.78
C SER A 352 3.80 11.97 -32.38
N GLU A 353 2.94 10.99 -32.10
CA GLU A 353 2.34 10.83 -30.76
C GLU A 353 3.37 10.37 -29.73
N VAL A 354 4.30 9.49 -30.12
CA VAL A 354 5.38 9.07 -29.22
C VAL A 354 6.28 10.24 -28.86
N VAL A 355 6.64 11.11 -29.82
CA VAL A 355 7.40 12.35 -29.56
C VAL A 355 6.68 13.24 -28.56
N LYS A 356 5.38 13.44 -28.76
CA LYS A 356 4.55 14.26 -27.85
C LYS A 356 4.53 13.67 -26.43
N TYR A 357 4.32 12.36 -26.32
CA TYR A 357 4.34 11.66 -25.05
C TYR A 357 5.68 11.82 -24.32
N LEU A 358 6.81 11.60 -25.02
CA LEU A 358 8.14 11.77 -24.42
C LEU A 358 8.39 13.20 -23.95
N LEU A 359 7.95 14.21 -24.71
CA LEU A 359 8.04 15.61 -24.29
C LEU A 359 7.24 15.89 -23.02
N ASP A 360 6.04 15.32 -22.90
CA ASP A 360 5.19 15.52 -21.74
C ASP A 360 5.77 14.83 -20.49
N VAL A 361 6.34 13.63 -20.63
CA VAL A 361 7.07 12.95 -19.54
C VAL A 361 8.25 13.78 -19.06
N VAL A 362 9.08 14.31 -19.97
CA VAL A 362 10.23 15.14 -19.58
C VAL A 362 9.77 16.43 -18.88
N LYS A 363 8.66 17.04 -19.33
CA LYS A 363 8.09 18.24 -18.66
C LYS A 363 7.61 17.92 -17.25
N GLU A 364 6.88 16.81 -17.08
CA GLU A 364 6.34 16.40 -15.79
C GLU A 364 7.47 16.11 -14.79
N ASP A 365 8.47 15.31 -15.19
CA ASP A 365 9.64 15.01 -14.36
C ASP A 365 10.42 16.29 -14.00
N THR A 366 10.65 17.19 -14.97
CA THR A 366 11.31 18.48 -14.70
C THR A 366 10.51 19.31 -13.69
N LYS A 367 9.18 19.33 -13.79
CA LYS A 367 8.31 20.07 -12.86
C LYS A 367 8.41 19.47 -11.46
N LEU A 368 8.29 18.15 -11.32
CA LEU A 368 8.41 17.44 -10.05
C LEU A 368 9.77 17.69 -9.39
N GLU A 369 10.86 17.64 -10.15
CA GLU A 369 12.21 17.96 -9.67
C GLU A 369 12.30 19.40 -9.14
N THR A 370 11.73 20.38 -9.86
CA THR A 370 11.73 21.78 -9.40
C THR A 370 10.91 22.00 -8.13
N GLU A 371 9.77 21.31 -7.99
CA GLU A 371 8.94 21.37 -6.78
C GLU A 371 9.63 20.71 -5.59
N ASN A 372 10.27 19.56 -5.79
CA ASN A 372 11.05 18.88 -4.77
C ASN A 372 12.24 19.73 -4.33
N ARG A 373 12.93 20.39 -5.27
CA ARG A 373 14.00 21.34 -4.96
C ARG A 373 13.49 22.51 -4.10
N LYS A 374 12.33 23.09 -4.43
CA LYS A 374 11.71 24.15 -3.62
C LYS A 374 11.35 23.67 -2.21
N LYS A 375 10.76 22.48 -2.06
CA LYS A 375 10.45 21.88 -0.76
C LYS A 375 11.71 21.67 0.09
N ARG A 376 12.80 21.18 -0.52
CA ARG A 376 14.10 21.04 0.17
C ARG A 376 14.66 22.39 0.63
N MET A 377 14.60 23.42 -0.22
CA MET A 377 15.01 24.78 0.17
C MET A 377 14.14 25.33 1.31
N GLN A 378 12.83 25.13 1.28
CA GLN A 378 11.93 25.54 2.36
C GLN A 378 12.26 24.85 3.69
N CYS A 379 12.51 23.54 3.67
CA CYS A 379 12.96 22.81 4.85
C CYS A 379 14.30 23.37 5.38
N SER A 380 15.27 23.63 4.51
CA SER A 380 16.55 24.23 4.92
C SER A 380 16.37 25.62 5.54
N GLN A 381 15.57 26.49 4.91
CA GLN A 381 15.28 27.83 5.42
C GLN A 381 14.55 27.79 6.78
N TRP A 382 13.66 26.80 6.97
CA TRP A 382 13.02 26.58 8.26
C TRP A 382 14.03 26.20 9.33
N TRP A 383 14.96 25.28 9.03
CA TRP A 383 16.04 24.91 9.95
C TRP A 383 16.94 26.08 10.31
N ASP A 384 17.31 26.92 9.34
CA ASP A 384 18.13 28.12 9.57
C ASP A 384 17.40 29.16 10.43
N THR A 385 16.10 29.34 10.19
CA THR A 385 15.27 30.26 10.98
C THR A 385 15.09 29.76 12.41
N ALA A 386 14.88 28.45 12.59
CA ALA A 386 14.77 27.81 13.90
C ALA A 386 16.09 27.87 14.69
N ARG A 387 17.24 27.71 14.04
CA ARG A 387 18.56 27.88 14.68
C ARG A 387 18.77 29.32 15.15
N LYS A 388 18.48 30.30 14.28
CA LYS A 388 18.60 31.74 14.61
C LYS A 388 17.70 32.17 15.77
N SER A 389 16.47 31.65 15.83
CA SER A 389 15.52 31.99 16.92
C SER A 389 15.84 31.30 18.24
N SER A 390 16.59 30.20 18.23
CA SER A 390 16.97 29.45 19.43
C SER A 390 18.20 30.00 20.15
N GLY A 391 18.83 31.08 19.65
CA GLY A 391 19.94 31.77 20.33
C GLY A 391 21.25 30.99 20.39
N TYR A 392 21.38 29.87 19.67
CA TYR A 392 22.65 29.17 19.48
C TYR A 392 23.48 29.96 18.46
N LYS A 393 24.47 30.72 18.95
CA LYS A 393 25.58 31.24 18.14
C LYS A 393 26.70 30.22 18.06
#